data_AF-A0A843FTA9-F1
#
_entry.id   AF-A0A843FTA9-F1
#
_cell.length_a   1.000
_cell.length_b   1.000
_cell.length_c   1.000
_cell.angle_alpha   90.00
_cell.angle_beta   90.00
_cell.angle_gamma   90.00
#
_symmetry.space_group_name_H-M   'P 1'
#
loop_
_entity.id
_entity.type
_entity.pdbx_description
1 polymer ?
#
loop_
_entity_poly.entity_id
_entity_poly.type
_entity_poly.pdbx_seq_one_letter_code
_entity_poly.pdbx_strand_id
1 'polypeptide(L)'
;MDDIRYKINVVAAIAAVGAIVAFIGCIMSWNQFPKAVGFIDMVIYGAMSFVAVVNIRPTTKARSAIWNACLGILGIAVAAVNYVRINDLVPDASSFMDVGLGIWLTFAGIIVFTIFSFSDFMFKWKQ
;
A
#
# COMPACT_ATOMS: atom_id res chain seq x y z
N MET A 1 29.59 -9.30 22.41
CA MET A 1 28.25 -8.90 22.93
C MET A 1 27.43 -8.49 21.72
N ASP A 2 27.21 -9.47 20.86
CA ASP A 2 26.73 -9.33 19.50
C ASP A 2 25.49 -10.23 19.44
N ASP A 3 24.29 -9.69 19.19
CA ASP A 3 23.11 -10.42 18.66
C ASP A 3 21.73 -9.75 18.84
N ILE A 4 21.65 -8.48 19.26
CA ILE A 4 20.35 -7.76 19.31
C ILE A 4 20.45 -6.36 18.67
N ARG A 5 21.21 -6.22 17.57
CA ARG A 5 21.11 -5.04 16.70
C ARG A 5 20.12 -5.33 15.57
N TYR A 6 18.85 -5.04 15.87
CA TYR A 6 17.73 -4.81 14.95
C TYR A 6 17.53 -5.84 13.82
N LYS A 7 16.80 -6.93 14.11
CA LYS A 7 16.34 -7.95 13.13
C LYS A 7 15.28 -7.43 12.14
N ILE A 8 14.84 -6.18 12.26
CA ILE A 8 13.76 -5.58 11.46
C ILE A 8 14.24 -4.21 10.98
N ASN A 9 14.13 -3.97 9.67
CA ASN A 9 14.33 -2.63 9.14
C ASN A 9 13.06 -1.80 9.44
N VAL A 10 13.19 -0.77 10.28
CA VAL A 10 12.07 0.10 10.70
C VAL A 10 11.35 0.69 9.49
N VAL A 11 12.07 1.07 8.43
CA VAL A 11 11.49 1.62 7.20
C VAL A 11 10.62 0.55 6.50
N ALA A 12 11.12 -0.68 6.39
CA ALA A 12 10.37 -1.79 5.80
C ALA A 12 9.16 -2.19 6.66
N ALA A 13 9.25 -2.08 7.99
CA ALA A 13 8.13 -2.30 8.90
C ALA A 13 7.03 -1.25 8.71
N ILE A 14 7.39 0.04 8.59
CA ILE A 14 6.41 1.10 8.32
C ILE A 14 5.77 0.91 6.94
N ALA A 15 6.54 0.52 5.93
CA ALA A 15 5.99 0.17 4.62
C ALA A 15 4.95 -0.95 4.75
N ALA A 16 5.27 -2.04 5.46
CA ALA A 16 4.35 -3.15 5.67
C ALA A 16 3.07 -2.74 6.41
N VAL A 17 3.16 -1.86 7.42
CA VAL A 17 1.97 -1.29 8.07
C VAL A 17 1.13 -0.50 7.06
N GLY A 18 1.75 0.33 6.22
CA GLY A 18 1.04 1.03 5.14
C GLY A 18 0.30 0.09 4.19
N ALA A 19 0.93 -1.00 3.78
CA ALA A 19 0.30 -1.99 2.91
C ALA A 19 -0.91 -2.68 3.58
N ILE A 20 -0.78 -3.05 4.86
CA ILE A 20 -1.87 -3.67 5.62
C ILE A 20 -3.04 -2.70 5.78
N VAL A 21 -2.77 -1.43 6.11
CA VAL A 21 -3.80 -0.39 6.21
C VAL A 21 -4.49 -0.20 4.87
N ALA A 22 -3.74 -0.19 3.76
CA ALA A 22 -4.32 -0.08 2.42
C ALA A 22 -5.25 -1.26 2.11
N PHE A 23 -4.85 -2.48 2.48
CA PHE A 23 -5.66 -3.68 2.25
C PHE A 23 -6.92 -3.71 3.11
N ILE A 24 -6.83 -3.31 4.39
CA ILE A 24 -8.01 -3.13 5.25
C ILE A 24 -8.95 -2.08 4.66
N GLY A 25 -8.42 -0.94 4.22
CA GLY A 25 -9.18 0.09 3.52
C GLY A 25 -9.90 -0.45 2.29
N CYS A 26 -9.23 -1.28 1.49
CA CYS A 26 -9.81 -1.93 0.31
C CYS A 26 -10.98 -2.86 0.68
N ILE A 27 -10.82 -3.70 1.71
CA ILE A 27 -11.89 -4.57 2.20
C ILE A 27 -13.08 -3.77 2.72
N MET A 28 -12.83 -2.71 3.49
CA MET A 28 -13.89 -1.83 3.97
C MET A 28 -14.61 -1.13 2.81
N SER A 29 -13.86 -0.65 1.83
CA SER A 29 -14.39 -0.02 0.61
C SER A 29 -15.25 -0.99 -0.19
N TRP A 30 -14.87 -2.26 -0.27
CA TRP A 30 -15.67 -3.30 -0.93
C TRP A 30 -17.03 -3.50 -0.25
N ASN A 31 -17.07 -3.43 1.09
CA ASN A 31 -18.33 -3.53 1.82
C ASN A 31 -19.19 -2.27 1.72
N GLN A 32 -18.57 -1.09 1.67
CA GLN A 32 -19.26 0.21 1.57
C GLN A 32 -19.73 0.50 0.14
N PHE A 33 -18.90 0.16 -0.84
CA PHE A 33 -19.10 0.47 -2.26
C PHE A 33 -18.64 -0.73 -3.11
N PRO A 34 -19.44 -1.80 -3.21
CA PRO A 34 -19.05 -3.05 -3.88
C PRO A 34 -18.72 -2.88 -5.37
N LYS A 35 -19.19 -1.79 -6.00
CA LYS A 35 -18.88 -1.45 -7.39
C LYS A 35 -17.60 -0.63 -7.54
N ALA A 36 -17.13 0.02 -6.46
CA ALA A 36 -15.96 0.90 -6.46
C ALA A 36 -14.63 0.15 -6.37
N VAL A 37 -14.65 -1.07 -5.86
CA VAL A 37 -13.47 -1.91 -5.68
C VAL A 37 -13.66 -3.16 -6.52
N GLY A 38 -12.69 -3.47 -7.38
CA GLY A 38 -12.68 -4.67 -8.20
C GLY A 38 -11.81 -5.79 -7.61
N PHE A 39 -11.91 -6.97 -8.21
CA PHE A 39 -11.03 -8.10 -7.88
C PHE A 39 -9.55 -7.76 -8.04
N ILE A 40 -9.22 -6.91 -9.02
CA ILE A 40 -7.84 -6.46 -9.29
C ILE A 40 -7.29 -5.65 -8.10
N ASP A 41 -8.08 -4.76 -7.51
CA ASP A 41 -7.69 -3.99 -6.32
C ASP A 41 -7.34 -4.91 -5.15
N MET A 42 -8.18 -5.91 -4.89
CA MET A 42 -7.96 -6.90 -3.84
C MET A 42 -6.66 -7.69 -4.03
N VAL A 43 -6.39 -8.10 -5.28
CA VAL A 43 -5.15 -8.82 -5.62
C VAL A 43 -3.93 -7.92 -5.44
N ILE A 44 -3.98 -6.66 -5.88
CA ILE A 44 -2.85 -5.73 -5.80
C ILE A 44 -2.53 -5.40 -4.34
N TYR A 45 -3.52 -4.99 -3.54
CA TYR A 45 -3.29 -4.63 -2.14
C TYR A 45 -2.97 -5.84 -1.25
N GLY A 46 -3.53 -7.01 -1.58
CA GLY A 46 -3.16 -8.27 -0.95
C GLY A 46 -1.71 -8.66 -1.25
N ALA A 47 -1.29 -8.56 -2.52
CA ALA A 47 0.10 -8.80 -2.92
C ALA A 47 1.07 -7.80 -2.27
N MET A 48 0.71 -6.51 -2.22
CA MET A 48 1.48 -5.48 -1.51
C MET A 48 1.69 -5.86 -0.04
N SER A 49 0.63 -6.27 0.65
CA SER A 49 0.69 -6.70 2.06
C SER A 49 1.60 -7.91 2.25
N PHE A 50 1.41 -8.95 1.43
CA PHE A 50 2.22 -10.17 1.51
C PHE A 50 3.70 -9.89 1.25
N VAL A 51 4.01 -9.19 0.16
CA VAL A 51 5.39 -8.92 -0.24
C VAL A 51 6.08 -8.00 0.78
N ALA A 52 5.37 -7.02 1.34
CA ALA A 52 5.93 -6.15 2.38
C ALA A 52 6.30 -6.94 3.64
N VAL A 53 5.43 -7.84 4.10
CA VAL A 53 5.67 -8.67 5.29
C VAL A 53 6.82 -9.65 5.06
N VAL A 54 6.88 -10.31 3.89
CA VAL A 54 7.98 -11.23 3.54
C VAL A 54 9.32 -10.49 3.48
N ASN A 55 9.33 -9.24 3.02
CA ASN A 55 10.53 -8.44 2.83
C ASN A 55 10.89 -7.50 3.99
N ILE A 56 10.22 -7.59 5.14
CA ILE A 56 10.53 -6.80 6.36
C ILE A 56 11.98 -6.98 6.85
N ARG A 57 12.61 -8.11 6.49
CA ARG A 57 13.96 -8.45 6.96
C ARG A 57 15.02 -7.50 6.38
N PRO A 58 16.01 -7.09 7.20
CA PRO A 58 17.03 -6.11 6.80
C PRO A 58 17.96 -6.63 5.69
N THR A 59 18.07 -7.93 5.49
CA THR A 59 18.97 -8.57 4.50
C THR A 59 18.35 -8.71 3.10
N THR A 60 17.22 -8.07 2.83
CA THR A 60 16.59 -8.13 1.50
C THR A 60 17.41 -7.35 0.48
N LYS A 61 17.70 -7.99 -0.66
CA LYS A 61 18.48 -7.40 -1.76
C LYS A 61 17.77 -6.16 -2.31
N ALA A 62 18.51 -5.19 -2.85
CA ALA A 62 17.96 -4.00 -3.51
C ALA A 62 16.91 -4.36 -4.61
N ARG A 63 17.12 -5.47 -5.31
CA ARG A 63 16.17 -6.01 -6.30
C ARG A 63 14.83 -6.43 -5.70
N SER A 64 14.75 -6.81 -4.43
CA SER A 64 13.46 -7.06 -3.77
C SER A 64 12.79 -5.76 -3.33
N ALA A 65 13.58 -4.76 -2.91
CA ALA A 65 13.05 -3.44 -2.52
C ALA A 65 12.48 -2.66 -3.72
N ILE A 66 13.07 -2.79 -4.92
CA ILE A 66 12.52 -2.14 -6.13
C ILE A 66 11.14 -2.71 -6.51
N TRP A 67 10.90 -4.01 -6.28
CA TRP A 67 9.59 -4.61 -6.51
C TRP A 67 8.51 -4.00 -5.61
N ASN A 68 8.83 -3.72 -4.34
CA ASN A 68 7.92 -3.01 -3.44
C ASN A 68 7.62 -1.60 -3.94
N ALA A 69 8.64 -0.86 -4.38
CA ALA A 69 8.45 0.48 -4.93
C ALA A 69 7.56 0.45 -6.18
N CYS A 70 7.78 -0.50 -7.10
CA CYS A 70 6.93 -0.68 -8.29
C CYS A 70 5.48 -1.03 -7.93
N LEU A 71 5.26 -1.91 -6.94
CA LEU A 71 3.93 -2.22 -6.43
C LEU A 71 3.24 -1.00 -5.80
N GLY A 72 4.01 -0.12 -5.15
CA GLY A 72 3.49 1.12 -4.57
C GLY A 72 3.01 2.09 -5.64
N ILE A 73 3.81 2.27 -6.71
CA ILE A 73 3.41 3.07 -7.87
C ILE A 73 2.15 2.49 -8.53
N LEU A 74 2.10 1.16 -8.69
CA LEU A 74 0.93 0.50 -9.25
C LEU A 74 -0.31 0.73 -8.37
N GLY A 75 -0.16 0.63 -7.04
CA GLY A 75 -1.22 0.94 -6.08
C GLY A 75 -1.72 2.38 -6.20
N ILE A 76 -0.81 3.36 -6.34
CA ILE A 76 -1.16 4.78 -6.56
C ILE A 76 -1.94 4.93 -7.87
N ALA A 77 -1.50 4.30 -8.96
CA ALA A 77 -2.16 4.40 -10.25
C ALA A 77 -3.59 3.86 -10.20
N VAL A 78 -3.79 2.71 -9.54
CA VAL A 78 -5.11 2.10 -9.34
C VAL A 78 -6.00 2.98 -8.47
N ALA A 79 -5.48 3.47 -7.35
CA ALA A 79 -6.22 4.39 -6.47
C ALA A 79 -6.62 5.67 -7.22
N ALA A 80 -5.74 6.25 -8.04
CA ALA A 80 -6.04 7.42 -8.86
C ALA A 80 -7.15 7.14 -9.89
N VAL A 81 -7.18 5.96 -10.52
CA VAL A 81 -8.29 5.57 -11.41
C VAL A 81 -9.60 5.48 -10.63
N ASN A 82 -9.59 4.88 -9.44
CA ASN A 82 -10.78 4.79 -8.58
C ASN A 82 -11.26 6.17 -8.13
N TYR A 83 -10.34 7.11 -7.90
CA TYR A 83 -10.66 8.52 -7.61
C TYR A 83 -11.36 9.21 -8.78
N VAL A 84 -10.81 9.09 -9.99
CA VAL A 84 -11.40 9.75 -11.17
C VAL A 84 -12.79 9.21 -11.47
N ARG A 85 -13.00 7.91 -11.24
CA ARG A 85 -14.28 7.23 -11.48
C ARG A 85 -15.24 7.31 -10.30
N ILE A 86 -14.91 8.04 -9.24
CA ILE A 86 -15.63 7.91 -7.97
C ILE A 86 -17.11 8.30 -8.06
N ASN A 87 -17.44 9.26 -8.91
CA ASN A 87 -18.82 9.69 -9.18
C ASN A 87 -19.65 8.61 -9.90
N ASP A 88 -19.00 7.72 -10.67
CA ASP A 88 -19.65 6.56 -11.30
C ASP A 88 -19.77 5.38 -10.33
N LEU A 89 -18.90 5.34 -9.31
CA LEU A 89 -18.71 4.20 -8.41
C LEU A 89 -19.50 4.36 -7.09
N VAL A 90 -19.76 5.58 -6.66
CA VAL A 90 -20.53 5.93 -5.47
C VAL A 90 -21.70 6.84 -5.87
N PRO A 91 -22.91 6.30 -6.05
CA PRO A 91 -24.10 7.12 -6.27
C PRO A 91 -24.25 8.10 -5.11
N ASP A 92 -24.44 9.39 -5.41
CA ASP A 92 -24.60 10.49 -4.46
C ASP A 92 -23.33 11.05 -3.78
N ALA A 93 -22.13 10.63 -4.17
CA ALA A 93 -20.91 11.31 -3.75
C ALA A 93 -20.82 12.70 -4.43
N SER A 94 -21.05 13.77 -3.66
CA SER A 94 -20.94 15.15 -4.13
C SER A 94 -19.51 15.68 -4.06
N SER A 95 -18.68 15.05 -3.22
CA SER A 95 -17.29 15.40 -2.98
C SER A 95 -16.45 14.17 -2.58
N PHE A 96 -15.13 14.30 -2.66
CA PHE A 96 -14.20 13.29 -2.14
C PHE A 96 -14.24 13.14 -0.60
N MET A 97 -14.95 14.00 0.12
CA MET A 97 -15.17 13.80 1.55
C MET A 97 -16.32 12.81 1.81
N ASP A 98 -17.19 12.59 0.82
CA ASP A 98 -18.34 11.69 0.91
C ASP A 98 -17.93 10.22 0.65
N VAL A 99 -16.70 10.02 0.20
CA VAL A 99 -16.18 8.68 -0.06
C VAL A 99 -15.77 8.07 1.27
N GLY A 100 -16.43 6.97 1.61
CA GLY A 100 -16.39 6.37 2.94
C GLY A 100 -14.97 6.05 3.44
N LEU A 101 -14.87 5.84 4.75
CA LEU A 101 -13.61 5.61 5.48
C LEU A 101 -12.68 4.58 4.81
N GLY A 102 -13.22 3.54 4.16
CA GLY A 102 -12.41 2.54 3.47
C GLY A 102 -11.52 3.15 2.37
N ILE A 103 -12.04 4.09 1.59
CA ILE A 103 -11.30 4.68 0.46
C ILE A 103 -10.15 5.52 0.99
N TRP A 104 -10.40 6.32 2.04
CA TRP A 104 -9.37 7.10 2.73
C TRP A 104 -8.25 6.24 3.31
N LEU A 105 -8.59 5.14 3.98
CA LEU A 105 -7.61 4.19 4.51
C LEU A 105 -6.77 3.55 3.39
N THR A 106 -7.41 3.26 2.26
CA THR A 106 -6.74 2.72 1.07
C THR A 106 -5.67 3.70 0.57
N PHE A 107 -6.05 4.96 0.35
CA PHE A 107 -5.13 6.02 -0.08
C PHE A 107 -4.00 6.27 0.90
N ALA A 108 -4.32 6.44 2.18
CA ALA A 108 -3.32 6.71 3.21
C ALA A 108 -2.30 5.56 3.32
N GLY A 109 -2.78 4.32 3.33
CA GLY A 109 -1.93 3.14 3.37
C GLY A 109 -0.99 3.03 2.17
N ILE A 110 -1.49 3.29 0.95
CA ILE A 110 -0.70 3.25 -0.29
C ILE A 110 0.39 4.32 -0.29
N ILE A 111 0.08 5.54 0.15
CA ILE A 111 1.04 6.64 0.19
C ILE A 111 2.18 6.28 1.16
N VAL A 112 1.83 5.82 2.36
CA VAL A 112 2.82 5.38 3.36
C VAL A 112 3.65 4.22 2.80
N PHE A 113 3.02 3.18 2.26
CA PHE A 113 3.74 2.06 1.67
C PHE A 113 4.73 2.50 0.60
N THR A 114 4.30 3.39 -0.31
CA THR A 114 5.11 3.81 -1.45
C THR A 114 6.32 4.62 -1.01
N ILE A 115 6.13 5.64 -0.17
CA ILE A 115 7.23 6.51 0.31
C ILE A 115 8.29 5.69 1.03
N PHE A 116 7.86 4.80 1.93
CA PHE A 116 8.78 4.00 2.73
C PHE A 116 9.44 2.89 1.92
N SER A 117 8.74 2.30 0.93
CA SER A 117 9.34 1.34 -0.01
C SER A 117 10.41 1.99 -0.90
N PHE A 118 10.17 3.21 -1.38
CA PHE A 118 11.18 3.98 -2.12
C PHE A 118 12.38 4.34 -1.24
N SER A 119 12.13 4.75 0.00
CA SER A 119 13.17 5.10 0.95
C SER A 119 14.06 3.87 1.27
N ASP A 120 13.45 2.70 1.47
CA ASP A 120 14.15 1.43 1.67
C ASP A 120 14.99 1.03 0.44
N PHE A 121 14.44 1.17 -0.76
CA PHE A 121 15.16 0.94 -2.01
C PHE A 121 16.38 1.86 -2.16
N MET A 122 16.20 3.18 -1.98
CA MET A 122 17.27 4.17 -2.13
C MET A 122 18.41 3.95 -1.13
N PHE A 123 18.09 3.53 0.09
CA PHE A 123 19.09 3.16 1.09
C PHE A 123 19.89 1.93 0.67
N LYS A 124 19.20 0.85 0.25
CA LYS A 124 19.82 -0.41 -0.16
C LYS A 124 20.61 -0.32 -1.48
N TRP A 125 20.27 0.63 -2.35
CA TRP A 125 21.01 0.87 -3.59
C TRP A 125 22.39 1.51 -3.35
N LYS A 126 22.53 2.27 -2.25
CA LYS A 126 23.76 2.98 -1.91
C LYS A 126 24.77 2.14 -1.12
N GLN A 127 24.37 0.95 -0.68
CA GLN A 127 25.21 -0.02 0.04
C GLN A 127 25.84 -1.01 -0.94
#